data_AF-A0A4P9ZSK6-F1
#
_entry.id   AF-A0A4P9ZSK6-F1
#
_cell.length_a   1.000
_cell.length_b   1.000
_cell.length_c   1.000
_cell.angle_alpha   90.00
_cell.angle_beta   90.00
_cell.angle_gamma   90.00
#
_symmetry.space_group_name_H-M   'P 1'
#
loop_
_entity.id
_entity.type
_entity.pdbx_description
1 polymer ?
#
loop_
_entity_poly.entity_id
_entity_poly.type
_entity_poly.pdbx_seq_one_letter_code
_entity_poly.pdbx_strand_id
1 'polypeptide(L)'
;MSAVAHPMSTDEAAPPPVFDVGSPDFPVLLRAFYDKLFPFQTYYDWLNYGAPEPTKVFQNREFSFTIGDDIYIRYQSFRDRDTMKSEFLRLCPSKIDIGAVYTTRPRDKKSVLPGAFQPTEKDLVLDIDMTDYDEIRTCCQGGDICRRCWRFMTVAMHIIHAALVEDFGFRHIMWVYSGRRGVHCWVSDEQARQLGNDGRRAIVGYLEVIRGGSNQERKVNLPAQLHPHLIRSYGIVRQHFADLVLNQQEVLREPEQWQRILRIIPDEDPSGLS
;
A
#
# COMPACT_ATOMS: atom_id res chain seq x y z
N MET A 1 -3.17 50.45 -34.34
CA MET A 1 -3.00 49.56 -33.17
C MET A 1 -3.86 48.34 -33.41
N SER A 2 -3.28 47.29 -34.00
CA SER A 2 -3.99 46.07 -34.38
C SER A 2 -3.86 45.05 -33.25
N ALA A 3 -4.98 44.66 -32.66
CA ALA A 3 -5.03 43.61 -31.66
C ALA A 3 -4.69 42.27 -32.33
N VAL A 4 -3.63 41.62 -31.86
CA VAL A 4 -3.26 40.26 -32.28
C VAL A 4 -4.05 39.29 -31.41
N ALA A 5 -5.11 38.71 -31.97
CA ALA A 5 -5.82 37.61 -31.34
C ALA A 5 -4.89 36.37 -31.29
N HIS A 6 -4.60 35.89 -30.09
CA HIS A 6 -3.97 34.58 -29.91
C HIS A 6 -5.02 33.49 -30.15
N PRO A 7 -4.76 32.49 -30.99
CA PRO A 7 -5.67 31.36 -31.11
C PRO A 7 -5.60 30.53 -29.82
N MET A 8 -6.74 30.39 -29.14
CA MET A 8 -6.91 29.38 -28.10
C MET A 8 -6.83 28.00 -28.76
N SER A 9 -5.72 27.31 -28.51
CA SER A 9 -5.62 25.88 -28.78
C SER A 9 -6.45 25.15 -27.73
N THR A 10 -7.66 24.76 -28.10
CA THR A 10 -8.45 23.74 -27.38
C THR A 10 -8.21 22.41 -28.08
N ASP A 11 -7.02 21.86 -27.92
CA ASP A 11 -6.79 20.44 -28.18
C ASP A 11 -7.08 19.71 -26.85
N GLU A 12 -8.36 19.57 -26.52
CA GLU A 12 -8.78 18.62 -25.48
C GLU A 12 -8.47 17.22 -26.01
N ALA A 13 -7.26 16.75 -25.74
CA ALA A 13 -6.88 15.38 -26.02
C ALA A 13 -7.95 14.47 -25.40
N ALA A 14 -8.53 13.59 -26.23
CA ALA A 14 -9.52 12.62 -25.77
C ALA A 14 -8.99 11.94 -24.49
N PRO A 15 -9.86 11.72 -23.48
CA PRO A 15 -9.43 11.06 -22.26
C PRO A 15 -8.75 9.74 -22.63
N PRO A 16 -7.64 9.38 -21.95
CA PRO A 16 -6.94 8.16 -22.26
C PRO A 16 -7.92 6.98 -22.18
N PRO A 17 -7.78 5.98 -23.07
CA PRO A 17 -8.67 4.82 -23.07
C PRO A 17 -8.71 4.20 -21.68
N VAL A 18 -9.92 4.01 -21.17
CA VAL A 18 -10.15 3.40 -19.86
C VAL A 18 -10.01 1.90 -20.01
N PHE A 19 -9.04 1.32 -19.31
CA PHE A 19 -8.86 -0.12 -19.25
C PHE A 19 -9.84 -0.71 -18.24
N ASP A 20 -10.92 -1.31 -18.74
CA ASP A 20 -11.91 -1.98 -17.91
C ASP A 20 -11.58 -3.47 -17.83
N VAL A 21 -11.45 -4.00 -16.62
CA VAL A 21 -11.22 -5.44 -16.38
C VAL A 21 -12.38 -6.29 -16.88
N GLY A 22 -13.58 -5.72 -16.97
CA GLY A 22 -14.78 -6.38 -17.50
C GLY A 22 -14.91 -6.33 -19.02
N SER A 23 -14.00 -5.67 -19.74
CA SER A 23 -14.14 -5.52 -21.18
C SER A 23 -13.81 -6.80 -21.95
N PRO A 24 -14.44 -7.05 -23.11
CA PRO A 24 -14.18 -8.25 -23.92
C PRO A 24 -12.74 -8.37 -24.42
N ASP A 25 -12.03 -7.25 -24.57
CA ASP A 25 -10.64 -7.18 -25.01
C ASP A 25 -9.63 -7.32 -23.86
N PHE A 26 -10.07 -7.26 -22.60
CA PHE A 26 -9.19 -7.36 -21.42
C PHE A 26 -8.27 -8.60 -21.46
N PRO A 27 -8.74 -9.83 -21.79
CA PRO A 27 -7.85 -11.00 -21.84
C PRO A 27 -6.75 -10.89 -22.91
N VAL A 28 -7.07 -10.27 -24.05
CA VAL A 28 -6.12 -10.05 -25.15
C VAL A 28 -5.06 -9.02 -24.74
N LEU A 29 -5.50 -7.92 -24.15
CA LEU A 29 -4.63 -6.84 -23.68
C LEU A 29 -3.76 -7.28 -22.50
N LEU A 30 -4.31 -8.03 -21.55
CA LEU A 30 -3.56 -8.59 -20.42
C LEU A 30 -2.47 -9.55 -20.89
N ARG A 31 -2.75 -10.40 -21.88
CA ARG A 31 -1.74 -11.27 -22.47
C ARG A 31 -0.65 -10.48 -23.20
N ALA A 32 -1.02 -9.44 -23.95
CA ALA A 32 -0.06 -8.55 -24.59
C ALA A 32 0.80 -7.80 -23.56
N PHE A 33 0.21 -7.36 -22.45
CA PHE A 33 0.93 -6.77 -21.32
C PHE A 33 1.96 -7.75 -20.75
N TYR A 34 1.59 -9.00 -20.45
CA TYR A 34 2.57 -9.99 -20.01
C TYR A 34 3.66 -10.23 -21.06
N ASP A 35 3.31 -10.41 -22.33
CA ASP A 35 4.31 -10.75 -23.35
C ASP A 35 5.31 -9.61 -23.62
N LYS A 36 4.83 -8.36 -23.61
CA LYS A 36 5.59 -7.20 -24.10
C LYS A 36 6.05 -6.21 -23.03
N LEU A 37 5.32 -6.08 -21.93
CA LEU A 37 5.48 -4.96 -20.99
C LEU A 37 5.85 -5.40 -19.57
N PHE A 38 5.36 -6.55 -19.11
CA PHE A 38 5.63 -7.00 -17.74
C PHE A 38 7.15 -7.21 -17.56
N PRO A 39 7.78 -6.56 -16.55
CA PRO A 39 9.23 -6.53 -16.40
C PRO A 39 9.75 -7.81 -15.72
N PHE A 40 9.62 -8.96 -16.40
CA PHE A 40 9.96 -10.28 -15.83
C PHE A 40 11.37 -10.36 -15.26
N GLN A 41 12.35 -9.71 -15.89
CA GLN A 41 13.73 -9.69 -15.39
C GLN A 41 13.81 -8.94 -14.05
N THR A 42 13.39 -7.67 -14.02
CA THR A 42 13.41 -6.85 -12.80
C THR A 42 12.59 -7.48 -11.67
N TYR A 43 11.43 -8.06 -11.99
CA TYR A 43 10.56 -8.72 -11.02
C TYR A 43 11.20 -9.99 -10.45
N TYR A 44 11.87 -10.78 -11.30
CA TYR A 44 12.66 -11.93 -10.87
C TYR A 44 13.85 -11.51 -10.00
N ASP A 45 14.61 -10.51 -10.41
CA ASP A 45 15.80 -10.03 -9.69
C ASP A 45 15.44 -9.50 -8.31
N TRP A 46 14.33 -8.78 -8.18
CA TRP A 46 13.79 -8.35 -6.89
C TRP A 46 13.48 -9.54 -5.99
N LEU A 47 12.76 -10.55 -6.48
CA LEU A 47 12.30 -11.69 -5.68
C LEU A 47 13.37 -12.78 -5.47
N ASN A 48 14.45 -12.73 -6.24
CA ASN A 48 15.67 -13.52 -6.05
C ASN A 48 16.76 -12.72 -5.27
N TYR A 49 16.43 -11.52 -4.80
CA TYR A 49 17.30 -10.59 -4.06
C TYR A 49 18.66 -10.35 -4.71
N GLY A 50 18.67 -10.16 -6.02
CA GLY A 50 19.86 -9.79 -6.80
C GLY A 50 20.89 -10.90 -6.97
N ALA A 51 20.61 -12.13 -6.53
CA ALA A 51 21.48 -13.26 -6.79
C ALA A 51 21.51 -13.57 -8.30
N PRO A 52 22.70 -13.84 -8.89
CA PRO A 52 22.83 -14.06 -10.33
C PRO A 52 22.18 -15.37 -10.79
N GLU A 53 22.15 -16.37 -9.90
CA GLU A 53 21.60 -17.69 -10.17
C GLU A 53 20.30 -17.92 -9.36
N PRO A 54 19.38 -18.79 -9.84
CA PRO A 54 18.18 -19.12 -9.10
C PRO A 54 18.45 -19.68 -7.70
N THR A 55 17.97 -18.99 -6.68
CA THR A 55 18.12 -19.40 -5.28
C THR A 55 16.88 -20.14 -4.77
N LYS A 56 17.03 -20.82 -3.63
CA LYS A 56 15.88 -21.39 -2.90
C LYS A 56 14.86 -20.33 -2.48
N VAL A 57 15.31 -19.09 -2.27
CA VAL A 57 14.42 -17.99 -1.90
C VAL A 57 13.37 -17.75 -2.97
N PHE A 58 13.80 -17.66 -4.23
CA PHE A 58 12.86 -17.53 -5.35
C PHE A 58 12.07 -18.82 -5.56
N GLN A 59 12.75 -19.98 -5.55
CA GLN A 59 12.12 -21.26 -5.87
C GLN A 59 11.04 -21.68 -4.87
N ASN A 60 11.20 -21.29 -3.60
CA ASN A 60 10.26 -21.61 -2.54
C ASN A 60 9.30 -20.45 -2.23
N ARG A 61 9.32 -19.38 -3.03
CA ARG A 61 8.35 -18.29 -2.90
C ARG A 61 6.98 -18.72 -3.40
N GLU A 62 5.97 -18.44 -2.60
CA GLU A 62 4.58 -18.59 -3.02
C GLU A 62 4.15 -17.43 -3.92
N PHE A 63 3.47 -17.79 -4.99
CA PHE A 63 2.61 -16.90 -5.75
C PHE A 63 1.17 -17.43 -5.66
N SER A 64 0.21 -16.51 -5.63
CA SER A 64 -1.19 -16.82 -5.92
C SER A 64 -1.69 -16.02 -7.11
N PHE A 65 -2.61 -16.63 -7.84
CA PHE A 65 -3.19 -16.08 -9.05
C PHE A 65 -4.71 -16.06 -8.95
N THR A 66 -5.32 -14.96 -9.36
CA THR A 66 -6.72 -14.94 -9.77
C THR A 66 -6.75 -15.00 -11.30
N ILE A 67 -7.47 -15.97 -11.86
CA ILE A 67 -7.69 -16.11 -13.31
C ILE A 67 -9.16 -15.84 -13.65
N GLY A 68 -9.60 -16.14 -14.88
CA GLY A 68 -11.00 -16.01 -15.29
C GLY A 68 -11.99 -16.65 -14.31
N ASP A 69 -13.20 -16.11 -14.26
CA ASP A 69 -14.26 -16.50 -13.32
C ASP A 69 -13.87 -16.37 -11.83
N ASP A 70 -12.97 -15.43 -11.51
CA ASP A 70 -12.42 -15.19 -10.16
C ASP A 70 -11.81 -16.44 -9.49
N ILE A 71 -11.38 -17.42 -10.28
CA ILE A 71 -10.76 -18.63 -9.77
C ILE A 71 -9.43 -18.28 -9.12
N TYR A 72 -9.33 -18.54 -7.82
CA TYR A 72 -8.14 -18.27 -7.03
C TYR A 72 -7.28 -19.52 -6.85
N ILE A 73 -6.02 -19.45 -7.29
CA ILE A 73 -5.07 -20.55 -7.28
C ILE A 73 -3.87 -20.18 -6.41
N ARG A 74 -3.66 -20.95 -5.34
CA ARG A 74 -2.56 -20.74 -4.38
C ARG A 74 -1.41 -21.72 -4.56
N TYR A 75 -0.30 -21.41 -3.87
CA TYR A 75 0.87 -22.27 -3.77
C TYR A 75 1.52 -22.54 -5.11
N GLN A 76 1.54 -21.53 -5.99
CA GLN A 76 2.38 -21.55 -7.18
C GLN A 76 3.81 -21.18 -6.81
N SER A 77 4.78 -21.73 -7.53
CA SER A 77 6.20 -21.45 -7.32
C SER A 77 7.00 -21.83 -8.57
N PHE A 78 8.06 -21.08 -8.87
CA PHE A 78 8.78 -21.18 -10.14
C PHE A 78 10.24 -21.54 -9.94
N ARG A 79 10.84 -22.25 -10.89
CA ARG A 79 12.25 -22.64 -10.78
C ARG A 79 13.18 -21.44 -11.06
N ASP A 80 12.78 -20.61 -12.00
CA ASP A 80 13.56 -19.54 -12.61
C ASP A 80 12.61 -18.52 -13.28
N ARG A 81 13.18 -17.43 -13.81
CA ARG A 81 12.45 -16.39 -14.56
C ARG A 81 11.64 -16.96 -15.72
N ASP A 82 12.21 -17.90 -16.47
CA ASP A 82 11.60 -18.38 -17.71
C ASP A 82 10.37 -19.25 -17.43
N THR A 83 10.44 -20.12 -16.43
CA THR A 83 9.29 -20.90 -15.96
C THR A 83 8.19 -20.01 -15.39
N MET A 84 8.54 -18.93 -14.69
CA MET A 84 7.57 -17.91 -14.25
C MET A 84 6.91 -17.21 -15.45
N LYS A 85 7.69 -16.73 -16.42
CA LYS A 85 7.19 -16.06 -17.62
C LYS A 85 6.25 -16.94 -18.42
N SER A 86 6.65 -18.19 -18.68
CA SER A 86 5.82 -19.16 -19.40
C SER A 86 4.47 -19.37 -18.71
N GLU A 87 4.45 -19.46 -17.38
CA GLU A 87 3.21 -19.69 -16.63
C GLU A 87 2.30 -18.45 -16.60
N PHE A 88 2.86 -17.25 -16.45
CA PHE A 88 2.10 -16.00 -16.53
C PHE A 88 1.45 -15.85 -17.91
N LEU A 89 2.15 -16.19 -18.99
CA LEU A 89 1.60 -16.17 -20.35
C LEU A 89 0.56 -17.27 -20.62
N ARG A 90 0.67 -18.41 -19.92
CA ARG A 90 -0.27 -19.53 -20.05
C ARG A 90 -1.56 -19.29 -19.30
N LEU A 91 -1.46 -18.79 -18.05
CA LEU A 91 -2.60 -18.57 -17.18
C LEU A 91 -3.23 -17.19 -17.34
N CYS A 92 -2.45 -16.18 -17.77
CA CYS A 92 -2.86 -14.78 -17.87
C CYS A 92 -3.66 -14.29 -16.64
N PRO A 93 -3.06 -14.33 -15.43
CA PRO A 93 -3.79 -13.99 -14.22
C PRO A 93 -4.16 -12.51 -14.17
N SER A 94 -5.40 -12.21 -13.76
CA SER A 94 -5.89 -10.84 -13.55
C SER A 94 -5.37 -10.22 -12.26
N LYS A 95 -5.02 -11.05 -11.27
CA LYS A 95 -4.36 -10.64 -10.01
C LYS A 95 -3.23 -11.60 -9.67
N ILE A 96 -2.15 -11.03 -9.13
CA ILE A 96 -0.99 -11.78 -8.65
C ILE A 96 -0.71 -11.32 -7.23
N ASP A 97 -0.69 -12.24 -6.28
CA ASP A 97 -0.21 -11.97 -4.93
C ASP A 97 1.10 -12.71 -4.67
N ILE A 98 2.01 -12.03 -3.96
CA ILE A 98 3.32 -12.55 -3.61
C ILE A 98 3.28 -12.96 -2.14
N GLY A 99 3.50 -14.24 -1.88
CA GLY A 99 3.51 -14.83 -0.56
C GLY A 99 4.90 -14.89 0.09
N ALA A 100 4.97 -15.67 1.15
CA ALA A 100 6.21 -15.97 1.85
C ALA A 100 7.10 -16.93 1.05
N VAL A 101 8.36 -17.01 1.47
CA VAL A 101 9.29 -18.08 1.12
C VAL A 101 9.10 -19.21 2.11
N TYR A 102 8.97 -20.43 1.61
CA TYR A 102 8.71 -21.61 2.45
C TYR A 102 9.94 -22.53 2.56
N THR A 103 9.86 -23.50 3.48
CA THR A 103 10.87 -24.56 3.66
C THR A 103 11.02 -25.45 2.42
N THR A 104 9.98 -25.61 1.61
CA THR A 104 9.99 -26.30 0.31
C THR A 104 9.22 -25.52 -0.73
N ARG A 105 9.27 -25.95 -1.99
CA ARG A 105 8.50 -25.36 -3.08
C ARG A 105 7.00 -25.46 -2.81
N PRO A 106 6.26 -24.34 -2.76
CA PRO A 106 4.81 -24.34 -2.53
C PRO A 106 4.01 -25.30 -3.42
N ARG A 107 4.39 -25.43 -4.69
CA ARG A 107 3.70 -26.35 -5.62
C ARG A 107 3.81 -27.82 -5.21
N ASP A 108 4.86 -28.18 -4.48
CA ASP A 108 5.17 -29.54 -4.03
C ASP A 108 4.67 -29.80 -2.59
N LYS A 109 3.88 -28.88 -1.99
CA LYS A 109 3.43 -28.98 -0.58
C LYS A 109 2.64 -30.24 -0.23
N LYS A 110 2.07 -30.94 -1.21
CA LYS A 110 1.31 -32.19 -0.96
C LYS A 110 2.24 -33.39 -0.73
N SER A 111 3.51 -33.26 -1.10
CA SER A 111 4.51 -34.33 -1.03
C SER A 111 5.33 -34.28 0.25
N VAL A 112 5.08 -33.31 1.14
CA VAL A 112 5.84 -33.13 2.39
C VAL A 112 5.01 -33.52 3.60
N LEU A 113 5.70 -33.93 4.66
CA LEU A 113 5.07 -34.33 5.91
C LEU A 113 4.26 -33.17 6.52
N PRO A 114 3.12 -33.47 7.18
CA PRO A 114 2.38 -32.48 7.94
C PRO A 114 3.29 -31.71 8.90
N GLY A 115 3.17 -30.39 8.92
CA GLY A 115 3.99 -29.50 9.76
C GLY A 115 5.38 -29.16 9.21
N ALA A 116 5.90 -29.88 8.21
CA ALA A 116 7.21 -29.56 7.61
C ALA A 116 7.17 -28.38 6.62
N PHE A 117 6.00 -28.08 6.05
CA PHE A 117 5.79 -26.93 5.18
C PHE A 117 5.49 -25.68 6.02
N GLN A 118 6.49 -24.82 6.17
CA GLN A 118 6.40 -23.62 7.00
C GLN A 118 6.93 -22.39 6.27
N PRO A 119 6.36 -21.19 6.48
CA PRO A 119 6.95 -19.95 6.02
C PRO A 119 8.26 -19.68 6.78
N THR A 120 9.26 -19.17 6.08
CA THR A 120 10.61 -18.93 6.60
C THR A 120 10.98 -17.45 6.57
N GLU A 121 10.63 -16.75 5.50
CA GLU A 121 10.84 -15.31 5.38
C GLU A 121 9.79 -14.68 4.47
N LYS A 122 9.53 -13.38 4.67
CA LYS A 122 8.68 -12.56 3.80
C LYS A 122 9.03 -11.10 4.00
N ASP A 123 9.10 -10.31 2.95
CA ASP A 123 9.18 -8.85 3.02
C ASP A 123 8.17 -8.30 4.03
N LEU A 124 8.59 -7.32 4.84
CA LEU A 124 7.66 -6.56 5.67
C LEU A 124 6.82 -5.70 4.74
N VAL A 125 5.50 -5.85 4.82
CA VAL A 125 4.56 -5.16 3.94
C VAL A 125 3.60 -4.35 4.79
N LEU A 126 3.40 -3.09 4.40
CA LEU A 126 2.38 -2.20 4.97
C LEU A 126 1.41 -1.83 3.84
N ASP A 127 0.12 -1.86 4.14
CA ASP A 127 -0.95 -1.51 3.22
C ASP A 127 -1.73 -0.34 3.82
N ILE A 128 -1.87 0.74 3.05
CA ILE A 128 -2.59 1.95 3.45
C ILE A 128 -3.67 2.20 2.39
N ASP A 129 -4.93 2.04 2.78
CA ASP A 129 -6.09 2.28 1.91
C ASP A 129 -6.79 3.59 2.30
N MET A 130 -7.25 4.33 1.29
CA MET A 130 -8.00 5.56 1.48
C MET A 130 -9.34 5.37 2.20
N THR A 131 -9.93 4.17 2.20
CA THR A 131 -11.20 3.92 2.93
C THR A 131 -11.07 4.15 4.43
N ASP A 132 -9.88 3.94 4.99
CA ASP A 132 -9.63 4.19 6.42
C ASP A 132 -9.68 5.68 6.79
N TYR A 133 -9.72 6.56 5.78
CA TYR A 133 -9.81 8.01 5.91
C TYR A 133 -11.24 8.54 5.68
N ASP A 134 -12.23 7.68 5.41
CA ASP A 134 -13.63 8.07 5.12
C ASP A 134 -14.26 8.94 6.21
N GLU A 135 -13.83 8.80 7.46
CA GLU A 135 -14.36 9.60 8.57
C GLU A 135 -13.91 11.07 8.54
N ILE A 136 -12.76 11.35 7.92
CA ILE A 136 -12.10 12.66 7.95
C ILE A 136 -11.94 13.32 6.57
N ARG A 137 -12.25 12.60 5.49
CA ARG A 137 -12.30 13.16 4.14
C ARG A 137 -13.73 13.50 3.75
N THR A 138 -13.90 14.57 3.00
CA THR A 138 -15.21 15.11 2.57
C THR A 138 -15.35 15.14 1.05
N CYS A 139 -14.24 15.06 0.31
CA CYS A 139 -14.25 15.19 -1.14
C CYS A 139 -14.63 13.91 -1.90
N CYS A 140 -14.52 12.72 -1.26
CA CYS A 140 -14.81 11.41 -1.84
C CYS A 140 -15.26 10.45 -0.73
N GLN A 141 -15.83 9.29 -1.09
CA GLN A 141 -16.22 8.24 -0.14
C GLN A 141 -15.91 6.84 -0.71
N GLY A 142 -15.67 5.86 0.16
CA GLY A 142 -15.47 4.47 -0.20
C GLY A 142 -14.43 4.26 -1.32
N GLY A 143 -14.90 3.82 -2.48
CA GLY A 143 -14.14 3.51 -3.69
C GLY A 143 -13.31 4.65 -4.29
N ASP A 144 -13.77 5.88 -4.08
CA ASP A 144 -13.42 6.98 -4.95
C ASP A 144 -12.24 7.78 -4.41
N ILE A 145 -11.41 8.29 -5.31
CA ILE A 145 -10.26 9.14 -4.98
C ILE A 145 -10.18 10.35 -5.89
N CYS A 146 -9.58 11.42 -5.39
CA CYS A 146 -9.21 12.59 -6.17
C CYS A 146 -7.86 13.15 -5.69
N ARG A 147 -7.35 14.16 -6.39
CA ARG A 147 -6.07 14.81 -6.05
C ARG A 147 -6.05 15.42 -4.64
N ARG A 148 -7.22 15.76 -4.07
CA ARG A 148 -7.32 16.31 -2.70
C ARG A 148 -7.04 15.22 -1.67
N CYS A 149 -7.83 14.14 -1.65
CA CYS A 149 -7.65 13.08 -0.67
C CYS A 149 -6.37 12.26 -0.89
N TRP A 150 -5.82 12.17 -2.11
CA TRP A 150 -4.53 11.51 -2.35
C TRP A 150 -3.37 12.07 -1.51
N ARG A 151 -3.47 13.33 -1.06
CA ARG A 151 -2.47 13.93 -0.18
C ARG A 151 -2.42 13.25 1.19
N PHE A 152 -3.49 12.57 1.64
CA PHE A 152 -3.42 11.69 2.82
C PHE A 152 -2.40 10.56 2.62
N MET A 153 -2.38 9.91 1.45
CA MET A 153 -1.38 8.89 1.13
C MET A 153 0.03 9.47 1.10
N THR A 154 0.21 10.69 0.57
CA THR A 154 1.51 11.39 0.56
C THR A 154 2.03 11.62 1.99
N VAL A 155 1.17 12.12 2.88
CA VAL A 155 1.53 12.35 4.28
C VAL A 155 1.83 11.03 5.00
N ALA A 156 1.01 10.00 4.79
CA ALA A 156 1.21 8.68 5.37
C ALA A 156 2.54 8.07 4.92
N MET A 157 2.87 8.15 3.63
CA MET A 157 4.16 7.70 3.09
C MET A 157 5.34 8.41 3.77
N HIS A 158 5.28 9.74 3.94
CA HIS A 158 6.36 10.48 4.61
C HIS A 158 6.55 10.05 6.07
N ILE A 159 5.46 9.90 6.83
CA ILE A 159 5.51 9.49 8.24
C ILE A 159 6.09 8.08 8.38
N ILE A 160 5.55 7.13 7.61
CA ILE A 160 5.95 5.73 7.69
C ILE A 160 7.37 5.56 7.16
N HIS A 161 7.74 6.20 6.04
CA HIS A 161 9.07 6.10 5.49
C HIS A 161 10.14 6.67 6.44
N ALA A 162 9.89 7.82 7.07
CA ALA A 162 10.80 8.38 8.06
C ALA A 162 11.02 7.42 9.24
N ALA A 163 9.96 6.77 9.74
CA ALA A 163 10.11 5.78 10.81
C ALA A 163 10.89 4.53 10.36
N LEU A 164 10.59 3.98 9.19
CA LEU A 164 11.30 2.82 8.65
C LEU A 164 12.80 3.07 8.47
N VAL A 165 13.18 4.27 8.03
CA VAL A 165 14.59 4.65 7.81
C VAL A 165 15.27 5.08 9.10
N GLU A 166 14.71 6.04 9.83
CA GLU A 166 15.38 6.69 10.96
C GLU A 166 15.31 5.86 12.25
N ASP A 167 14.22 5.14 12.46
CA ASP A 167 13.99 4.42 13.72
C ASP A 167 14.38 2.94 13.60
N PHE A 168 14.07 2.32 12.46
CA PHE A 168 14.35 0.89 12.22
C PHE A 168 15.59 0.63 11.36
N GLY A 169 16.17 1.66 10.74
CA GLY A 169 17.39 1.55 9.94
C GLY A 169 17.24 0.77 8.62
N PHE A 170 16.01 0.57 8.14
CA PHE A 170 15.77 -0.12 6.87
C PHE A 170 16.20 0.73 5.67
N ARG A 171 16.70 0.07 4.63
CA ARG A 171 17.29 0.73 3.45
C ARG A 171 16.59 0.37 2.15
N HIS A 172 16.04 -0.85 2.05
CA HIS A 172 15.47 -1.38 0.83
C HIS A 172 13.95 -1.27 0.89
N ILE A 173 13.44 -0.06 0.64
CA ILE A 173 12.02 0.29 0.77
C ILE A 173 11.47 0.67 -0.60
N MET A 174 10.41 -0.03 -1.03
CA MET A 174 9.71 0.23 -2.28
C MET A 174 8.24 0.55 -1.99
N TRP A 175 7.77 1.70 -2.44
CA TRP A 175 6.36 2.07 -2.42
C TRP A 175 5.72 1.78 -3.77
N VAL A 176 4.56 1.12 -3.75
CA VAL A 176 3.83 0.68 -4.94
C VAL A 176 2.40 1.19 -4.86
N TYR A 177 1.90 1.81 -5.92
CA TYR A 177 0.49 2.16 -6.03
C TYR A 177 -0.37 0.90 -6.09
N SER A 178 -1.47 0.83 -5.33
CA SER A 178 -2.32 -0.38 -5.26
C SER A 178 -3.12 -0.66 -6.53
N GLY A 179 -3.09 0.24 -7.51
CA GLY A 179 -3.89 0.18 -8.73
C GLY A 179 -5.22 0.94 -8.62
N ARG A 180 -5.63 1.36 -7.40
CA ARG A 180 -6.88 2.11 -7.21
C ARG A 180 -6.82 3.26 -6.22
N ARG A 181 -6.59 3.00 -4.93
CA ARG A 181 -6.86 3.99 -3.87
C ARG A 181 -5.93 3.90 -2.66
N GLY A 182 -4.82 3.20 -2.80
CA GLY A 182 -3.91 2.98 -1.69
C GLY A 182 -2.47 2.84 -2.16
N VAL A 183 -1.60 2.64 -1.19
CA VAL A 183 -0.18 2.41 -1.42
C VAL A 183 0.30 1.23 -0.57
N HIS A 184 1.14 0.40 -1.17
CA HIS A 184 1.79 -0.72 -0.49
C HIS A 184 3.26 -0.36 -0.29
N CYS A 185 3.77 -0.54 0.92
CA CYS A 185 5.20 -0.45 1.22
C CYS A 185 5.78 -1.86 1.30
N TRP A 186 6.85 -2.13 0.57
CA TRP A 186 7.63 -3.36 0.63
C TRP A 186 9.01 -3.05 1.20
N VAL A 187 9.34 -3.64 2.35
CA VAL A 187 10.67 -3.55 2.96
C VAL A 187 11.39 -4.88 2.78
N SER A 188 12.43 -4.85 1.95
CA SER A 188 13.15 -6.04 1.48
C SER A 188 14.51 -6.24 2.15
N ASP A 189 14.87 -5.44 3.17
CA ASP A 189 16.06 -5.69 4.00
C ASP A 189 16.03 -7.10 4.59
N GLU A 190 17.15 -7.82 4.59
CA GLU A 190 17.21 -9.21 5.09
C GLU A 190 16.64 -9.35 6.51
N GLN A 191 17.03 -8.44 7.41
CA GLN A 191 16.49 -8.39 8.77
C GLN A 191 14.96 -8.20 8.81
N ALA A 192 14.38 -7.43 7.90
CA ALA A 192 12.93 -7.23 7.81
C ALA A 192 12.23 -8.51 7.32
N ARG A 193 12.86 -9.23 6.39
CA ARG A 193 12.31 -10.46 5.83
C ARG A 193 12.23 -11.59 6.84
N GLN A 194 13.23 -11.67 7.71
CA GLN A 194 13.37 -12.70 8.74
C GLN A 194 12.54 -12.42 10.01
N LEU A 195 11.84 -11.27 10.09
CA LEU A 195 10.96 -10.99 11.22
C LEU A 195 9.85 -12.04 11.35
N GLY A 196 9.76 -12.63 12.54
CA GLY A 196 8.59 -13.38 12.98
C GLY A 196 7.39 -12.49 13.23
N ASN A 197 6.24 -13.11 13.51
CA ASN A 197 4.97 -12.38 13.71
C ASN A 197 5.04 -11.36 14.85
N ASP A 198 5.75 -11.66 15.94
CA ASP A 198 5.85 -10.74 17.08
C ASP A 198 6.68 -9.50 16.75
N GLY A 199 7.78 -9.67 15.99
CA GLY A 199 8.58 -8.55 15.50
C GLY A 199 7.76 -7.64 14.56
N ARG A 200 6.98 -8.23 13.65
CA ARG A 200 6.08 -7.48 12.76
C ARG A 200 5.01 -6.73 13.55
N ARG A 201 4.41 -7.38 14.54
CA ARG A 201 3.41 -6.77 15.43
C ARG A 201 3.99 -5.63 16.24
N ALA A 202 5.21 -5.76 16.73
CA ALA A 202 5.90 -4.69 17.45
C ALA A 202 6.14 -3.46 16.56
N ILE A 203 6.54 -3.66 15.29
CA ILE A 203 6.70 -2.55 14.33
C ILE A 203 5.35 -1.87 14.08
N VAL A 204 4.29 -2.63 13.82
CA VAL A 204 2.95 -2.05 13.63
C VAL A 204 2.50 -1.28 14.87
N GLY A 205 2.66 -1.87 16.06
CA GLY A 205 2.27 -1.22 17.33
C GLY A 205 3.10 0.03 17.67
N TYR A 206 4.34 0.12 17.17
CA TYR A 206 5.17 1.32 17.26
C TYR A 206 4.65 2.45 16.37
N LEU A 207 4.18 2.12 15.16
CA LEU A 207 3.64 3.07 14.17
C LEU A 207 2.17 3.45 14.46
N GLU A 208 1.42 2.58 15.14
CA GLU A 208 -0.01 2.71 15.37
C GLU A 208 -0.33 3.73 16.48
N VAL A 209 -0.95 4.83 16.06
CA VAL A 209 -1.43 5.91 16.95
C VAL A 209 -2.94 5.84 17.19
N ILE A 210 -3.70 5.35 16.20
CA ILE A 210 -5.15 5.22 16.27
C ILE A 210 -5.46 3.92 17.00
N ARG A 211 -5.98 4.03 18.23
CA ARG A 211 -6.33 2.91 19.11
C ARG A 211 -7.80 3.08 19.52
N GLY A 212 -8.71 2.66 18.65
CA GLY A 212 -10.16 2.73 18.92
C GLY A 212 -10.99 2.07 17.83
N GLY A 213 -12.01 1.31 18.23
CA GLY A 213 -12.95 0.66 17.31
C GLY A 213 -13.98 1.62 16.72
N SER A 214 -14.85 1.12 15.85
CA SER A 214 -15.92 1.90 15.19
C SER A 214 -16.86 2.64 16.15
N ASN A 215 -16.94 2.21 17.40
CA ASN A 215 -17.84 2.76 18.43
C ASN A 215 -17.18 3.87 19.27
N GLN A 216 -15.92 4.22 19.02
CA GLN A 216 -15.23 5.29 19.75
C GLN A 216 -15.06 6.50 18.84
N GLU A 217 -15.56 7.65 19.30
CA GLU A 217 -15.42 8.92 18.58
C GLU A 217 -13.98 9.44 18.68
N ARG A 218 -13.38 9.41 19.88
CA ARG A 218 -11.96 9.75 20.09
C ARG A 218 -11.09 8.50 20.01
N LYS A 219 -10.41 8.32 18.88
CA LYS A 219 -9.55 7.16 18.61
C LYS A 219 -8.06 7.39 18.88
N VAL A 220 -7.67 8.60 19.26
CA VAL A 220 -6.27 8.98 19.53
C VAL A 220 -6.14 9.50 20.95
N ASN A 221 -5.35 8.77 21.75
CA ASN A 221 -5.02 9.11 23.13
C ASN A 221 -3.50 9.18 23.25
N LEU A 222 -2.97 10.40 23.31
CA LEU A 222 -1.54 10.64 23.38
C LEU A 222 -1.11 10.81 24.84
N PRO A 223 0.07 10.28 25.23
CA PRO A 223 0.64 10.55 26.55
C PRO A 223 1.06 12.02 26.68
N ALA A 224 1.19 12.51 27.92
CA ALA A 224 1.66 13.87 28.20
C ALA A 224 3.06 14.14 27.62
N GLN A 225 3.96 13.15 27.71
CA GLN A 225 5.26 13.19 27.04
C GLN A 225 5.19 12.39 25.75
N LEU A 226 5.31 13.08 24.61
CA LEU A 226 5.29 12.44 23.30
C LEU A 226 6.58 11.67 23.02
N HIS A 227 6.44 10.47 22.48
CA HIS A 227 7.55 9.69 21.93
C HIS A 227 8.22 10.47 20.77
N PRO A 228 9.55 10.38 20.55
CA PRO A 228 10.24 11.07 19.47
C PRO A 228 9.62 10.86 18.07
N HIS A 229 9.18 9.63 17.78
CA HIS A 229 8.40 9.31 16.58
C HIS A 229 7.18 10.22 16.41
N LEU A 230 6.38 10.40 17.46
CA LEU A 230 5.17 11.23 17.43
C LEU A 230 5.50 12.71 17.22
N ILE A 231 6.59 13.20 17.81
CA ILE A 231 7.05 14.59 17.63
C ILE A 231 7.42 14.83 16.15
N ARG A 232 8.21 13.93 15.55
CA ARG A 232 8.59 14.01 14.12
C ARG A 232 7.35 13.91 13.23
N SER A 233 6.48 12.93 13.47
CA SER A 233 5.23 12.75 12.73
C SER A 233 4.32 13.98 12.81
N TYR A 234 4.19 14.59 13.99
CA TYR A 234 3.46 15.85 14.15
C TYR A 234 4.08 16.99 13.33
N GLY A 235 5.41 17.09 13.29
CA GLY A 235 6.13 18.05 12.44
C GLY A 235 5.76 17.91 10.96
N ILE A 236 5.68 16.67 10.44
CA ILE A 236 5.25 16.38 9.07
C ILE A 236 3.77 16.77 8.87
N VAL A 237 2.88 16.27 9.74
CA VAL A 237 1.43 16.54 9.64
C VAL A 237 1.14 18.05 9.65
N ARG A 238 1.80 18.80 10.55
CA ARG A 238 1.61 20.25 10.71
C ARG A 238 1.85 21.03 9.42
N GLN A 239 2.80 20.61 8.59
CA GLN A 239 3.10 21.26 7.31
C GLN A 239 1.95 21.14 6.30
N HIS A 240 1.13 20.09 6.42
CA HIS A 240 0.05 19.80 5.49
C HIS A 240 -1.33 20.15 6.05
N PHE A 241 -1.47 20.26 7.37
CA PHE A 241 -2.77 20.32 8.05
C PHE A 241 -3.67 21.47 7.55
N ALA A 242 -3.18 22.70 7.51
CA ALA A 242 -4.03 23.84 7.11
C ALA A 242 -4.57 23.70 5.68
N ASP A 243 -3.71 23.36 4.73
CA ASP A 243 -4.12 23.24 3.32
C ASP A 243 -4.94 21.96 3.09
N LEU A 244 -4.49 20.80 3.57
CA LEU A 244 -5.20 19.54 3.35
C LEU A 244 -6.50 19.47 4.15
N VAL A 245 -6.45 19.67 5.47
CA VAL A 245 -7.58 19.41 6.36
C VAL A 245 -8.56 20.58 6.38
N LEU A 246 -8.07 21.82 6.49
CA LEU A 246 -8.96 22.99 6.61
C LEU A 246 -9.44 23.50 5.24
N ASN A 247 -8.55 23.61 4.25
CA ASN A 247 -8.92 24.21 2.96
C ASN A 247 -9.48 23.20 1.95
N GLN A 248 -8.90 22.00 1.86
CA GLN A 248 -9.30 21.03 0.83
C GLN A 248 -10.38 20.05 1.28
N GLN A 249 -10.33 19.63 2.55
CA GLN A 249 -11.40 18.83 3.17
C GLN A 249 -12.45 19.69 3.88
N GLU A 250 -12.20 20.98 4.11
CA GLU A 250 -13.20 21.92 4.62
C GLU A 250 -13.92 21.42 5.89
N VAL A 251 -13.22 20.70 6.79
CA VAL A 251 -13.84 19.99 7.91
C VAL A 251 -14.54 20.88 8.96
N LEU A 252 -14.43 22.20 8.82
CA LEU A 252 -15.06 23.22 9.65
C LEU A 252 -16.10 24.06 8.88
N ARG A 253 -16.53 23.63 7.70
CA ARG A 253 -17.43 24.41 6.85
C ARG A 253 -18.91 24.19 7.17
N GLU A 254 -19.30 22.93 7.42
CA GLU A 254 -20.70 22.57 7.69
C GLU A 254 -20.90 22.11 9.15
N PRO A 255 -22.07 22.37 9.75
CA PRO A 255 -22.39 21.97 11.12
C PRO A 255 -22.11 20.51 11.43
N GLU A 256 -22.48 19.63 10.51
CA GLU A 256 -22.31 18.19 10.66
C GLU A 256 -20.83 17.78 10.73
N GLN A 257 -19.93 18.56 10.12
CA GLN A 257 -18.50 18.28 10.06
C GLN A 257 -17.79 18.75 11.33
N TRP A 258 -17.99 20.01 11.76
CA TRP A 258 -17.33 20.49 12.98
C TRP A 258 -17.88 19.82 14.24
N GLN A 259 -19.14 19.36 14.23
CA GLN A 259 -19.68 18.55 15.33
C GLN A 259 -18.89 17.24 15.54
N ARG A 260 -18.33 16.64 14.48
CA ARG A 260 -17.44 15.47 14.62
C ARG A 260 -16.14 15.83 15.32
N ILE A 261 -15.63 17.03 15.08
CA ILE A 261 -14.40 17.53 15.72
C ILE A 261 -14.67 17.89 17.18
N LEU A 262 -15.80 18.54 17.48
CA LEU A 262 -16.15 18.88 18.86
C LEU A 262 -16.24 17.64 19.76
N ARG A 263 -16.73 16.51 19.24
CA ARG A 263 -16.80 15.22 19.97
C ARG A 263 -15.44 14.65 20.40
N ILE A 264 -14.34 15.08 19.79
CA ILE A 264 -12.99 14.60 20.14
C ILE A 264 -12.21 15.61 21.00
N ILE A 265 -12.76 16.80 21.22
CA ILE A 265 -12.19 17.84 22.08
C ILE A 265 -12.81 17.68 23.48
N PRO A 266 -12.02 17.58 24.57
CA PRO A 266 -12.56 17.56 25.92
C PRO A 266 -13.22 18.89 26.28
N ASP A 267 -14.35 18.85 27.00
CA ASP A 267 -15.10 20.04 27.45
C ASP A 267 -14.36 20.87 28.53
N GLU A 268 -13.41 20.26 29.25
CA GLU A 268 -12.64 20.90 30.33
C GLU A 268 -11.13 20.77 30.14
N ASP A 269 -10.40 21.82 30.50
CA ASP A 269 -8.94 21.88 30.49
C ASP A 269 -8.37 20.89 31.53
N PRO A 270 -7.64 19.83 31.12
CA PRO A 270 -7.11 18.84 32.05
C PRO A 270 -6.05 19.41 33.02
N SER A 271 -5.65 20.67 32.86
CA SER A 271 -4.62 21.29 33.69
C SER A 271 -5.12 21.89 35.01
N GLY A 272 -6.43 22.12 35.21
CA GLY A 272 -6.97 22.56 36.51
C GLY A 272 -6.27 23.77 37.15
N LEU A 273 -5.60 24.63 36.36
CA LEU A 273 -4.93 25.83 36.86
C LEU A 273 -5.86 27.03 36.61
N SER A 274 -6.79 27.21 37.53
CA SER A 274 -7.41 28.50 37.85
C SER A 274 -6.44 29.40 38.61
#